data_AF-A0A353G5T9-F1
#
_entry.id   AF-A0A353G5T9-F1
#
_cell.length_a   1.000
_cell.length_b   1.000
_cell.length_c   1.000
_cell.angle_alpha   90.00
_cell.angle_beta   90.00
_cell.angle_gamma   90.00
#
_symmetry.space_group_name_H-M   'P 1'
#
loop_
_entity.id
_entity.type
_entity.pdbx_description
1 polymer ?
#
loop_
_entity_poly.entity_id
_entity_poly.type
_entity_poly.pdbx_seq_one_letter_code
_entity_poly.pdbx_strand_id
1 'polypeptide(L)'
;MVTETVPVREKPVFTYPLKDSAPYLSTRSFREQVEKIDAVVKFGKISTPIESVQLEYTKLALDWGVVCKEVEVEMLPSAIIGEMWYGMNSYSISTTPSGGQEMLGVKKALDQNYLKQAKDTGLLDIRCLSNVTNVYQDPSSFGSSPIYVVTVERIAPTDVANTAPLVYRAKNVIFSAGSMHTASMLLEYSNNPNPEAPDTKGLPALSKYVGKFWGQNGDVTGTQDLSIKTRPSDGGPGSADASFYFVKDESLDGVTLPDDKLEAAFSQSIDYMKANKSASFIRLMLYPAWYDEADNLQNTYNMSVCYQPAPGEFLVDAASANSSGRKVYSLYYPNTPVEPDDEPERTEVGDINVGVLDSVNALTTVLTTWGQVNASKEGESLTRRNGPLTYRGPLPALQSTRLHHSRSLKGWDPNRVKEEFVVAYGVTAHPLGGCVLGKACTKHGQVLGADGKRVPGLYVVDGSLIPGSTGAATPAWTIAAVAEYCMTKIAKDIVG
;
A
#
# COMPACT_ATOMS: atom_id res chain seq x y z
N MET A 1 32.90 26.12 -45.21
CA MET A 1 31.98 25.66 -44.16
C MET A 1 30.79 25.04 -44.86
N VAL A 2 30.59 23.74 -44.70
CA VAL A 2 29.42 23.03 -45.23
C VAL A 2 28.32 23.20 -44.21
N THR A 3 27.33 24.02 -44.54
CA THR A 3 26.15 24.21 -43.69
C THR A 3 25.14 23.13 -44.08
N GLU A 4 25.14 22.01 -43.35
CA GLU A 4 24.02 21.07 -43.43
C GLU A 4 22.83 21.66 -42.68
N THR A 5 21.74 21.88 -43.41
CA THR A 5 20.45 22.21 -42.81
C THR A 5 19.76 20.90 -42.50
N VAL A 6 19.71 20.51 -41.21
CA VAL A 6 18.90 19.38 -40.77
C VAL A 6 17.43 19.75 -41.00
N PRO A 7 16.65 18.98 -41.77
CA PRO A 7 15.24 19.24 -41.91
C PRO A 7 14.60 19.09 -40.53
N VAL A 8 13.94 20.14 -40.04
CA VAL A 8 12.97 19.98 -38.95
C VAL A 8 11.92 19.04 -39.50
N ARG A 9 11.98 17.75 -39.11
CA ARG A 9 10.84 16.84 -39.30
C ARG A 9 9.63 17.60 -38.81
N GLU A 10 8.62 17.75 -39.67
CA GLU A 10 7.30 18.20 -39.24
C GLU A 10 7.00 17.53 -37.91
N LYS A 11 6.84 18.33 -36.84
CA LYS A 11 6.38 17.77 -35.57
C LYS A 11 5.15 16.94 -35.94
N PRO A 12 5.12 15.62 -35.67
CA PRO A 12 3.89 14.88 -35.86
C PRO A 12 2.85 15.58 -34.99
N VAL A 13 1.90 16.26 -35.63
CA VAL A 13 0.73 16.80 -34.96
C VAL A 13 -0.11 15.58 -34.64
N PHE A 14 0.14 14.98 -33.48
CA PHE A 14 -0.75 13.99 -32.92
C PHE A 14 -2.00 14.72 -32.42
N THR A 15 -2.96 14.95 -33.32
CA THR A 15 -4.34 15.21 -32.89
C THR A 15 -4.90 13.91 -32.34
N TYR A 16 -4.91 13.77 -31.02
CA TYR A 16 -5.75 12.78 -30.36
C TYR A 16 -7.22 13.21 -30.60
N PRO A 17 -8.05 12.41 -31.27
CA PRO A 17 -9.46 12.73 -31.41
C PRO A 17 -10.11 12.68 -30.03
N LEU A 18 -10.25 13.86 -29.42
CA LEU A 18 -10.83 14.07 -28.08
C LEU A 18 -12.34 13.82 -28.01
N LYS A 19 -13.01 13.27 -29.04
CA LYS A 19 -14.45 13.49 -29.19
C LYS A 19 -15.39 12.28 -29.14
N ASP A 20 -14.97 11.04 -29.40
CA ASP A 20 -15.97 9.99 -29.69
C ASP A 20 -16.00 8.76 -28.76
N SER A 21 -15.09 8.64 -27.78
CA SER A 21 -15.17 7.57 -26.76
C SER A 21 -15.92 8.03 -25.51
N ALA A 22 -16.75 7.17 -24.92
CA ALA A 22 -17.45 7.47 -23.67
C ALA A 22 -16.44 7.62 -22.52
N PRO A 23 -16.61 8.60 -21.60
CA PRO A 23 -15.79 8.72 -20.40
C PRO A 23 -16.23 7.66 -19.39
N TYR A 24 -15.97 6.39 -19.70
CA TYR A 24 -16.35 5.30 -18.84
C TYR A 24 -15.59 5.44 -17.50
N LEU A 25 -16.34 5.82 -16.46
CA LEU A 25 -15.90 6.06 -15.08
C LEU A 25 -14.80 7.13 -14.91
N SER A 26 -14.98 8.30 -15.54
CA SER A 26 -14.45 9.55 -14.98
C SER A 26 -14.95 9.76 -13.53
N THR A 27 -14.31 10.61 -12.74
CA THR A 27 -14.80 11.01 -11.40
C THR A 27 -16.28 11.39 -11.43
N ARG A 28 -16.75 12.04 -12.51
CA ARG A 28 -18.17 12.37 -12.70
C ARG A 28 -19.02 11.11 -12.92
N SER A 29 -18.65 10.27 -13.87
CA SER A 29 -19.39 9.04 -14.18
C SER A 29 -19.40 8.07 -12.98
N PHE A 30 -18.32 7.99 -12.18
CA PHE A 30 -18.30 7.18 -10.97
C PHE A 30 -19.35 7.64 -9.98
N ARG A 31 -19.40 8.94 -9.73
CA ARG A 31 -20.38 9.53 -8.81
C ARG A 31 -21.81 9.31 -9.29
N GLU A 32 -22.09 9.55 -10.56
CA GLU A 32 -23.42 9.31 -11.14
C GLU A 32 -23.84 7.82 -11.01
N GLN A 33 -22.92 6.88 -11.16
CA GLN A 33 -23.20 5.46 -11.01
C GLN A 33 -23.39 5.04 -9.54
N VAL A 34 -22.61 5.61 -8.61
CA VAL A 34 -22.81 5.41 -7.15
C VAL A 34 -24.16 5.98 -6.70
N GLU A 35 -24.54 7.17 -7.18
CA GLU A 35 -25.82 7.81 -6.86
C GLU A 35 -27.02 6.96 -7.30
N LYS A 36 -26.91 6.24 -8.42
CA LYS A 36 -27.95 5.28 -8.84
C LYS A 36 -28.08 4.12 -7.85
N ILE A 37 -26.96 3.59 -7.36
CA ILE A 37 -26.95 2.51 -6.36
C ILE A 37 -27.58 3.01 -5.05
N ASP A 38 -27.16 4.18 -4.57
CA ASP A 38 -27.73 4.81 -3.37
C ASP A 38 -29.25 5.02 -3.48
N ALA A 39 -29.74 5.49 -4.64
CA ALA A 39 -31.17 5.61 -4.89
C ALA A 39 -31.89 4.25 -4.83
N VAL A 40 -31.32 3.20 -5.41
CA VAL A 40 -31.90 1.85 -5.36
C VAL A 40 -31.95 1.32 -3.94
N VAL A 41 -30.90 1.52 -3.13
CA VAL A 41 -30.85 1.15 -1.71
C VAL A 41 -31.93 1.88 -0.93
N LYS A 42 -32.09 3.19 -1.10
CA LYS A 42 -33.10 4.00 -0.39
C LYS A 42 -34.54 3.69 -0.77
N PHE A 43 -34.80 3.36 -2.03
CA PHE A 43 -36.15 3.13 -2.55
C PHE A 43 -36.53 1.64 -2.69
N GLY A 44 -35.62 0.71 -2.37
CA GLY A 44 -35.87 -0.73 -2.34
C GLY A 44 -36.19 -1.36 -3.71
N LYS A 45 -35.65 -0.79 -4.81
CA LYS A 45 -35.99 -1.23 -6.18
C LYS A 45 -35.35 -2.56 -6.57
N ILE A 46 -34.23 -2.93 -5.95
CA ILE A 46 -33.49 -4.17 -6.15
C ILE A 46 -33.16 -4.72 -4.77
N SER A 47 -33.30 -6.04 -4.58
CA SER A 47 -32.84 -6.71 -3.36
C SER A 47 -31.31 -6.70 -3.34
N THR A 48 -30.72 -6.05 -2.35
CA THR A 48 -29.27 -5.97 -2.15
C THR A 48 -28.97 -6.03 -0.65
N PRO A 49 -27.85 -6.65 -0.23
CA PRO A 49 -27.40 -6.63 1.16
C PRO A 49 -26.76 -5.28 1.57
N ILE A 50 -26.65 -4.31 0.66
CA ILE A 50 -26.11 -2.97 0.96
C ILE A 50 -27.18 -2.17 1.69
N GLU A 51 -26.87 -1.75 2.91
CA GLU A 51 -27.76 -0.97 3.80
C GLU A 51 -27.60 0.54 3.59
N SER A 52 -26.38 1.01 3.30
CA SER A 52 -26.13 2.42 3.00
C SER A 52 -24.87 2.65 2.17
N VAL A 53 -24.82 3.80 1.50
CA VAL A 53 -23.72 4.24 0.66
C VAL A 53 -23.32 5.67 1.02
N GLN A 54 -22.03 5.91 1.19
CA GLN A 54 -21.48 7.24 1.42
C GLN A 54 -20.49 7.58 0.31
N LEU A 55 -20.82 8.62 -0.47
CA LEU A 55 -19.98 9.10 -1.57
C LEU A 55 -19.18 10.33 -1.13
N GLU A 56 -17.87 10.30 -1.34
CA GLU A 56 -16.97 11.38 -0.95
C GLU A 56 -16.00 11.75 -2.08
N TYR A 57 -15.53 13.00 -2.02
CA TYR A 57 -14.31 13.36 -2.73
C TYR A 57 -13.12 12.94 -1.91
N THR A 58 -12.18 12.22 -2.53
CA THR A 58 -10.97 11.84 -1.84
C THR A 58 -10.15 13.07 -1.54
N LYS A 59 -9.87 13.29 -0.25
CA LYS A 59 -8.94 14.33 0.17
C LYS A 59 -7.51 13.83 -0.05
N LEU A 60 -6.99 14.06 -1.26
CA LEU A 60 -5.56 13.82 -1.53
C LEU A 60 -4.73 14.96 -0.95
N ALA A 61 -3.63 14.61 -0.28
CA ALA A 61 -2.68 15.57 0.27
C ALA A 61 -1.75 16.14 -0.83
N LEU A 62 -2.37 16.80 -1.83
CA LEU A 62 -1.67 17.39 -2.97
C LEU A 62 -1.49 18.90 -2.83
N ASP A 63 -0.39 19.40 -3.38
CA ASP A 63 -0.16 20.81 -3.63
C ASP A 63 -0.70 21.19 -5.02
N TRP A 64 -1.86 21.86 -5.03
CA TRP A 64 -2.51 22.29 -6.27
C TRP A 64 -1.73 23.37 -7.03
N GLY A 65 -0.85 24.13 -6.36
CA GLY A 65 0.05 25.05 -7.04
C GLY A 65 1.06 24.31 -7.91
N VAL A 66 1.54 23.15 -7.46
CA VAL A 66 2.39 22.26 -8.26
C VAL A 66 1.60 21.66 -9.43
N VAL A 67 0.35 21.24 -9.20
CA VAL A 67 -0.52 20.75 -10.29
C VAL A 67 -0.72 21.83 -11.38
N CYS A 68 -0.94 23.09 -11.00
CA CYS A 68 -1.02 24.20 -11.97
C CYS A 68 0.26 24.33 -12.81
N LYS A 69 1.44 24.22 -12.18
CA LYS A 69 2.72 24.25 -12.88
C LYS A 69 2.92 23.09 -13.85
N GLU A 70 2.40 21.90 -13.53
CA GLU A 70 2.37 20.79 -14.49
C GLU A 70 1.51 21.13 -15.72
N VAL A 71 0.34 21.74 -15.52
CA VAL A 71 -0.58 22.16 -16.61
C VAL A 71 0.06 23.23 -17.50
N GLU A 72 0.82 24.14 -16.88
CA GLU A 72 1.54 25.21 -17.57
C GLU A 72 2.86 24.73 -18.22
N VAL A 73 3.20 23.45 -18.06
CA VAL A 73 4.42 22.83 -18.63
C VAL A 73 5.71 23.47 -18.07
N GLU A 74 5.65 23.96 -16.83
CA GLU A 74 6.82 24.49 -16.12
C GLU A 74 7.65 23.40 -15.43
N MET A 75 7.16 22.16 -15.44
CA MET A 75 7.81 21.00 -14.83
C MET A 75 7.40 19.69 -15.52
N LEU A 76 8.12 18.61 -15.22
CA LEU A 76 7.72 17.27 -15.65
C LEU A 76 6.38 16.91 -14.97
N PRO A 77 5.34 16.57 -15.75
CA PRO A 77 4.05 16.20 -15.19
C PRO A 77 4.11 14.80 -14.58
N SER A 78 3.32 14.59 -13.52
CA SER A 78 3.14 13.29 -12.85
C SER A 78 1.71 13.17 -12.34
N ALA A 79 1.16 14.22 -11.73
CA ALA A 79 -0.23 14.23 -11.27
C ALA A 79 -1.23 14.37 -12.43
N ILE A 80 -0.99 15.28 -13.38
CA ILE A 80 -1.93 15.52 -14.50
C ILE A 80 -1.94 14.40 -15.56
N ILE A 81 -0.93 13.52 -15.51
CA ILE A 81 -0.83 12.32 -16.35
C ILE A 81 -1.13 11.03 -15.57
N GLY A 82 -1.55 11.12 -14.30
CA GLY A 82 -2.04 9.96 -13.56
C GLY A 82 -0.95 8.97 -13.09
N GLU A 83 0.27 9.40 -12.78
CA GLU A 83 1.34 8.55 -12.21
C GLU A 83 1.12 8.22 -10.71
N MET A 84 -0.13 8.03 -10.28
CA MET A 84 -0.50 7.77 -8.88
C MET A 84 0.30 6.62 -8.26
N TRP A 85 0.33 5.48 -8.96
CA TRP A 85 1.00 4.26 -8.52
C TRP A 85 2.52 4.39 -8.41
N TYR A 86 3.11 5.33 -9.14
CA TYR A 86 4.54 5.61 -9.11
C TYR A 86 4.90 6.71 -8.12
N GLY A 87 3.91 7.23 -7.38
CA GLY A 87 4.10 8.11 -6.23
C GLY A 87 3.72 9.57 -6.47
N MET A 88 3.37 9.97 -7.70
CA MET A 88 3.17 11.36 -8.13
C MET A 88 4.37 12.24 -7.72
N ASN A 89 5.49 12.10 -8.43
CA ASN A 89 6.78 12.65 -8.02
C ASN A 89 7.16 13.93 -8.80
N SER A 90 6.19 14.78 -9.16
CA SER A 90 6.50 16.08 -9.75
C SER A 90 7.16 16.98 -8.72
N TYR A 91 8.29 17.60 -9.09
CA TYR A 91 9.00 18.57 -8.25
C TYR A 91 9.37 19.85 -9.01
N SER A 92 9.18 21.00 -8.37
CA SER A 92 9.53 22.33 -8.90
C SER A 92 10.44 23.02 -7.89
N ILE A 93 11.46 23.73 -8.38
CA ILE A 93 12.23 24.65 -7.53
C ILE A 93 11.64 26.05 -7.74
N SER A 94 11.21 26.69 -6.65
CA SER A 94 10.64 28.02 -6.64
C SER A 94 11.53 28.99 -5.86
N THR A 95 11.55 30.25 -6.26
CA THR A 95 12.22 31.30 -5.48
C THR A 95 11.23 31.90 -4.47
N THR A 96 11.58 31.92 -3.20
CA THR A 96 10.73 32.51 -2.15
C THR A 96 10.77 34.05 -2.24
N PRO A 97 9.78 34.77 -1.68
CA PRO A 97 9.80 36.24 -1.65
C PRO A 97 11.05 36.84 -0.98
N SER A 98 11.72 36.08 -0.11
CA SER A 98 12.96 36.47 0.55
C SER A 98 14.23 36.15 -0.28
N GLY A 99 14.08 35.68 -1.52
CA GLY A 99 15.18 35.29 -2.41
C GLY A 99 15.77 33.90 -2.14
N GLY A 100 15.16 33.10 -1.26
CA GLY A 100 15.55 31.71 -1.01
C GLY A 100 15.07 30.78 -2.13
N GLN A 101 15.59 29.56 -2.17
CA GLN A 101 15.07 28.49 -3.04
C GLN A 101 14.24 27.52 -2.19
N GLU A 102 13.10 27.09 -2.71
CA GLU A 102 12.22 26.09 -2.09
C GLU A 102 11.90 24.99 -3.10
N MET A 103 11.98 23.73 -2.65
CA MET A 103 11.55 22.57 -3.42
C MET A 103 10.08 22.29 -3.11
N LEU A 104 9.23 22.42 -4.12
CA LEU A 104 7.82 22.07 -4.08
C LEU A 104 7.64 20.70 -4.71
N GLY A 105 6.83 19.84 -4.13
CA GLY A 105 6.41 18.59 -4.75
C GLY A 105 4.90 18.42 -4.68
N VAL A 106 4.34 17.72 -5.67
CA VAL A 106 2.88 17.63 -5.80
C VAL A 106 2.23 16.89 -4.64
N LYS A 107 2.91 15.92 -4.03
CA LYS A 107 2.46 15.26 -2.79
C LYS A 107 3.26 15.79 -1.62
N LYS A 108 2.62 15.99 -0.46
CA LYS A 108 3.32 16.31 0.80
C LYS A 108 4.04 15.08 1.38
N ALA A 109 5.02 14.57 0.63
CA ALA A 109 5.84 13.42 0.99
C ALA A 109 6.79 13.74 2.17
N LEU A 110 7.44 12.69 2.71
CA LEU A 110 8.23 12.79 3.94
C LEU A 110 9.43 13.75 3.83
N ASP A 111 9.99 13.87 2.63
CA ASP A 111 11.04 14.80 2.25
C ASP A 111 10.62 16.27 2.31
N GLN A 112 9.33 16.56 2.20
CA GLN A 112 8.77 17.91 2.29
C GLN A 112 8.21 18.26 3.68
N ASN A 113 8.19 17.31 4.63
CA ASN A 113 7.72 17.57 5.99
C ASN A 113 8.72 17.09 7.07
N TYR A 114 8.61 15.86 7.59
CA TYR A 114 9.40 15.35 8.71
C TYR A 114 10.90 15.35 8.41
N LEU A 115 11.32 14.86 7.24
CA LEU A 115 12.74 14.82 6.90
C LEU A 115 13.29 16.23 6.64
N LYS A 116 12.48 17.13 6.07
CA LYS A 116 12.84 18.54 5.94
C LYS A 116 13.07 19.17 7.32
N GLN A 117 12.10 19.05 8.22
CA GLN A 117 12.19 19.59 9.57
C GLN A 117 13.40 19.02 10.32
N ALA A 118 13.63 17.71 10.22
CA ALA A 118 14.79 17.07 10.82
C ALA A 118 16.11 17.55 10.19
N LYS A 119 16.15 17.78 8.87
CA LYS A 119 17.33 18.34 8.17
C LYS A 119 17.62 19.78 8.58
N ASP A 120 16.59 20.59 8.76
CA ASP A 120 16.69 22.00 9.18
C ASP A 120 17.32 22.14 10.59
N THR A 121 17.31 21.10 11.42
CA THR A 121 18.01 21.09 12.72
C THR A 121 19.55 21.07 12.60
N GLY A 122 20.09 20.70 11.43
CA GLY A 122 21.51 20.47 11.22
C GLY A 122 22.05 19.17 11.84
N LEU A 123 21.19 18.37 12.48
CA LEU A 123 21.59 17.13 13.18
C LEU A 123 21.33 15.86 12.35
N LEU A 124 20.57 15.95 11.26
CA LEU A 124 20.25 14.83 10.39
C LEU A 124 21.22 14.71 9.21
N ASP A 125 21.87 13.55 9.11
CA ASP A 125 22.50 13.08 7.88
C ASP A 125 21.63 12.00 7.21
N ILE A 126 21.55 12.03 5.88
CA ILE A 126 20.79 11.05 5.09
C ILE A 126 21.74 10.48 4.04
N ARG A 127 21.91 9.15 4.06
CA ARG A 127 22.73 8.42 3.10
C ARG A 127 21.85 7.61 2.16
N CYS A 128 21.48 8.21 1.04
CA CYS A 128 20.81 7.49 -0.05
C CYS A 128 21.73 6.42 -0.66
N LEU A 129 21.15 5.50 -1.44
CA LEU A 129 21.89 4.42 -2.12
C LEU A 129 22.78 3.62 -1.16
N SER A 130 22.29 3.37 0.05
CA SER A 130 23.03 2.69 1.12
C SER A 130 22.17 1.56 1.65
N ASN A 131 22.49 0.34 1.27
CA ASN A 131 21.75 -0.86 1.66
C ASN A 131 22.34 -1.44 2.95
N VAL A 132 21.56 -1.48 4.03
CA VAL A 132 22.00 -2.14 5.29
C VAL A 132 21.94 -3.65 5.08
N THR A 133 23.08 -4.33 5.21
CA THR A 133 23.18 -5.77 4.98
C THR A 133 23.34 -6.58 6.26
N ASN A 134 23.80 -5.95 7.35
CA ASN A 134 23.87 -6.59 8.66
C ASN A 134 23.83 -5.57 9.81
N VAL A 135 23.25 -5.97 10.93
CA VAL A 135 23.36 -5.27 12.21
C VAL A 135 23.70 -6.30 13.28
N TYR A 136 24.78 -6.10 14.01
CA TYR A 136 25.18 -7.00 15.10
C TYR A 136 25.74 -6.22 16.28
N GLN A 137 25.72 -6.82 17.47
CA GLN A 137 26.34 -6.23 18.64
C GLN A 137 27.86 -6.37 18.56
N ASP A 138 28.58 -5.29 18.81
CA ASP A 138 30.04 -5.28 18.93
C ASP A 138 30.43 -6.25 20.06
N PRO A 139 31.25 -7.29 19.79
CA PRO A 139 31.62 -8.30 20.79
C PRO A 139 32.34 -7.74 22.00
N SER A 140 32.92 -6.53 21.92
CA SER A 140 33.56 -5.85 23.05
C SER A 140 32.58 -5.07 23.92
N SER A 141 31.34 -4.89 23.47
CA SER A 141 30.29 -4.17 24.20
C SER A 141 29.43 -5.13 25.02
N PHE A 142 29.38 -4.91 26.33
CA PHE A 142 28.61 -5.73 27.27
C PHE A 142 27.79 -4.87 28.23
N GLY A 143 26.75 -5.45 28.83
CA GLY A 143 25.93 -4.78 29.84
C GLY A 143 24.78 -3.94 29.27
N SER A 144 24.33 -2.93 30.00
CA SER A 144 23.13 -2.13 29.69
C SER A 144 23.31 -1.08 28.59
N SER A 145 24.47 -1.03 27.93
CA SER A 145 24.79 -0.03 26.91
C SER A 145 25.58 -0.66 25.75
N PRO A 146 24.94 -1.55 24.97
CA PRO A 146 25.58 -2.19 23.83
C PRO A 146 25.94 -1.17 22.74
N ILE A 147 26.96 -1.51 21.95
CA ILE A 147 27.28 -0.83 20.70
C ILE A 147 26.89 -1.77 19.57
N TYR A 148 26.14 -1.26 18.61
CA TYR A 148 25.76 -1.98 17.40
C TYR A 148 26.66 -1.56 16.25
N VAL A 149 27.14 -2.56 15.51
CA VAL A 149 27.85 -2.39 14.24
C VAL A 149 26.84 -2.59 13.10
N VAL A 150 26.77 -1.62 12.21
CA VAL A 150 25.87 -1.60 11.04
C VAL A 150 26.72 -1.70 9.79
N THR A 151 26.64 -2.82 9.10
CA THR A 151 27.31 -3.04 7.81
C THR A 151 26.40 -2.57 6.69
N VAL A 152 26.97 -1.79 5.78
CA VAL A 152 26.25 -1.12 4.69
C VAL A 152 26.98 -1.33 3.37
N GLU A 153 26.24 -1.62 2.32
CA GLU A 153 26.70 -1.58 0.94
C GLU A 153 26.24 -0.28 0.29
N ARG A 154 27.18 0.60 -0.01
CA ARG A 154 26.91 1.82 -0.77
C ARG A 154 26.88 1.51 -2.25
N ILE A 155 25.73 1.73 -2.87
CA ILE A 155 25.48 1.54 -4.29
C ILE A 155 25.92 2.81 -5.04
N ALA A 156 26.67 2.65 -6.13
CA ALA A 156 27.05 3.80 -6.95
C ALA A 156 25.85 4.29 -7.78
N PRO A 157 25.63 5.61 -7.93
CA PRO A 157 24.47 6.16 -8.66
C PRO A 157 24.36 5.70 -10.11
N THR A 158 25.49 5.38 -10.75
CA THR A 158 25.57 5.02 -12.17
C THR A 158 26.03 3.59 -12.43
N ASP A 159 26.40 2.84 -11.39
CA ASP A 159 26.95 1.49 -11.49
C ASP A 159 26.46 0.64 -10.31
N VAL A 160 25.23 0.16 -10.43
CA VAL A 160 24.54 -0.55 -9.34
C VAL A 160 25.20 -1.88 -8.95
N ALA A 161 26.03 -2.44 -9.84
CA ALA A 161 26.75 -3.69 -9.59
C ALA A 161 28.01 -3.50 -8.75
N ASN A 162 28.55 -2.27 -8.69
CA ASN A 162 29.78 -1.96 -8.00
C ASN A 162 29.50 -1.24 -6.68
N THR A 163 29.35 -2.02 -5.61
CA THR A 163 29.08 -1.50 -4.27
C THR A 163 30.37 -1.27 -3.48
N ALA A 164 30.34 -0.29 -2.58
CA ALA A 164 31.44 -0.02 -1.65
C ALA A 164 31.00 -0.30 -0.20
N PRO A 165 31.76 -1.08 0.59
CA PRO A 165 31.40 -1.38 1.96
C PRO A 165 31.59 -0.14 2.86
N LEU A 166 30.65 0.06 3.77
CA LEU A 166 30.71 1.04 4.85
C LEU A 166 30.32 0.37 6.17
N VAL A 167 30.87 0.87 7.27
CA VAL A 167 30.56 0.39 8.62
C VAL A 167 30.26 1.58 9.52
N TYR A 168 29.13 1.53 10.21
CA TYR A 168 28.77 2.48 11.25
C TYR A 168 28.73 1.79 12.61
N ARG A 169 29.00 2.54 13.68
CA ARG A 169 28.82 2.08 15.07
C ARG A 169 27.84 3.02 15.76
N ALA A 170 26.84 2.47 16.41
CA ALA A 170 25.77 3.23 17.04
C ALA A 170 25.38 2.64 18.40
N LYS A 171 25.06 3.52 19.36
CA LYS A 171 24.48 3.10 20.66
C LYS A 171 23.01 2.68 20.52
N ASN A 172 22.31 3.33 19.60
CA ASN A 172 20.89 3.10 19.33
C ASN A 172 20.69 2.85 17.83
N VAL A 173 19.92 1.82 17.49
CA VAL A 173 19.51 1.49 16.12
C VAL A 173 17.99 1.43 16.08
N ILE A 174 17.38 2.23 15.21
CA ILE A 174 15.95 2.25 14.95
C ILE A 174 15.71 1.62 13.58
N PHE A 175 15.02 0.49 13.54
CA PHE A 175 14.59 -0.16 12.32
C PHE A 175 13.30 0.49 11.80
N SER A 176 13.38 1.03 10.58
CA SER A 176 12.26 1.66 9.86
C SER A 176 12.26 1.24 8.39
N ALA A 177 12.60 -0.02 8.10
CA ALA A 177 12.70 -0.55 6.74
C ALA A 177 11.35 -1.03 6.17
N GLY A 178 10.26 -0.78 6.91
CA GLY A 178 8.91 -1.17 6.57
C GLY A 178 8.60 -2.62 6.98
N SER A 179 7.29 -2.94 6.97
CA SER A 179 6.75 -4.25 7.35
C SER A 179 7.42 -5.44 6.62
N MET A 180 7.83 -5.23 5.36
CA MET A 180 8.43 -6.28 4.53
C MET A 180 9.88 -6.62 4.88
N HIS A 181 10.64 -5.68 5.46
CA HIS A 181 12.09 -5.86 5.68
C HIS A 181 12.49 -5.83 7.15
N THR A 182 11.85 -4.99 7.97
CA THR A 182 12.26 -4.83 9.37
C THR A 182 12.22 -6.17 10.13
N ALA A 183 11.16 -6.95 9.96
CA ALA A 183 11.02 -8.24 10.64
C ALA A 183 12.02 -9.29 10.13
N SER A 184 12.22 -9.40 8.82
CA SER A 184 13.19 -10.35 8.24
C SER A 184 14.62 -10.00 8.65
N MET A 185 14.99 -8.72 8.60
CA MET A 185 16.31 -8.25 9.06
C MET A 185 16.56 -8.62 10.53
N LEU A 186 15.62 -8.33 11.43
CA LEU A 186 15.76 -8.68 12.85
C LEU A 186 15.92 -10.19 13.06
N LEU A 187 15.10 -11.00 12.38
CA LEU A 187 15.18 -12.46 12.45
C LEU A 187 16.51 -12.99 11.91
N GLU A 188 16.96 -12.49 10.76
CA GLU A 188 18.24 -12.86 10.17
C GLU A 188 19.38 -12.54 11.12
N TYR A 189 19.42 -11.31 11.65
CA TYR A 189 20.53 -10.85 12.47
C TYR A 189 20.55 -11.55 13.83
N SER A 190 19.40 -11.97 14.38
CA SER A 190 19.34 -12.76 15.61
C SER A 190 19.64 -14.25 15.43
N ASN A 191 19.53 -14.77 14.20
CA ASN A 191 19.68 -16.21 13.95
C ASN A 191 20.95 -16.59 13.18
N ASN A 192 21.65 -15.62 12.61
CA ASN A 192 22.93 -15.80 11.95
C ASN A 192 24.14 -15.47 12.85
N PRO A 193 25.32 -16.03 12.57
CA PRO A 193 26.55 -15.72 13.30
C PRO A 193 26.91 -14.24 13.29
N ASN A 194 27.51 -13.76 14.38
CA ASN A 194 28.15 -12.45 14.42
C ASN A 194 29.40 -12.48 13.54
N PRO A 195 29.57 -11.57 12.56
CA PRO A 195 30.73 -11.55 11.68
C PRO A 195 32.08 -11.38 12.39
N GLU A 196 32.10 -10.66 13.53
CA GLU A 196 33.31 -10.41 14.33
C GLU A 196 33.49 -11.44 15.47
N ALA A 197 32.47 -12.27 15.73
CA ALA A 197 32.51 -13.35 16.74
C ALA A 197 31.65 -14.55 16.32
N PRO A 198 32.12 -15.40 15.37
CA PRO A 198 31.31 -16.42 14.68
C PRO A 198 30.62 -17.46 15.59
N ASP A 199 31.14 -17.67 16.80
CA ASP A 199 30.53 -18.58 17.80
C ASP A 199 29.30 -17.98 18.49
N THR A 200 29.00 -16.71 18.24
CA THR A 200 27.85 -15.96 18.80
C THR A 200 26.87 -15.53 17.71
N LYS A 201 25.67 -15.10 18.10
CA LYS A 201 24.68 -14.53 17.18
C LYS A 201 24.89 -13.03 16.99
N GLY A 202 24.51 -12.50 15.84
CA GLY A 202 24.63 -11.06 15.54
C GLY A 202 23.84 -10.21 16.52
N LEU A 203 22.56 -10.54 16.72
CA LEU A 203 21.68 -9.97 17.74
C LEU A 203 21.31 -11.04 18.78
N PRO A 204 20.89 -10.64 20.00
CA PRO A 204 20.37 -11.58 20.99
C PRO A 204 19.12 -12.31 20.46
N ALA A 205 18.79 -13.45 21.09
CA ALA A 205 17.55 -14.15 20.80
C ALA A 205 16.34 -13.22 21.05
N LEU A 206 15.47 -13.07 20.06
CA LEU A 206 14.34 -12.15 20.09
C LEU A 206 13.04 -12.84 20.50
N SER A 207 12.03 -12.04 20.86
CA SER A 207 10.68 -12.51 21.14
C SER A 207 10.16 -13.40 20.01
N LYS A 208 9.51 -14.52 20.35
CA LYS A 208 8.90 -15.45 19.38
C LYS A 208 7.83 -14.82 18.48
N TYR A 209 7.40 -13.60 18.81
CA TYR A 209 6.42 -12.83 18.05
C TYR A 209 7.06 -11.94 16.97
N VAL A 210 8.39 -11.79 16.92
CA VAL A 210 9.07 -11.14 15.78
C VAL A 210 8.80 -11.97 14.53
N GLY A 211 8.40 -11.29 13.46
CA GLY A 211 7.96 -11.90 12.20
C GLY A 211 6.55 -12.46 12.20
N LYS A 212 5.73 -12.25 13.24
CA LYS A 212 4.33 -12.71 13.28
C LYS A 212 3.35 -11.57 13.05
N PHE A 213 2.07 -11.91 12.84
CA PHE A 213 0.97 -10.94 12.73
C PHE A 213 1.10 -9.99 11.53
N TRP A 214 1.72 -10.45 10.45
CA TRP A 214 1.79 -9.69 9.21
C TRP A 214 0.44 -9.71 8.50
N GLY A 215 0.07 -8.65 7.79
CA GLY A 215 -1.18 -8.62 7.03
C GLY A 215 -1.18 -7.60 5.89
N GLN A 216 -2.11 -7.83 4.97
CA GLN A 216 -2.33 -7.05 3.74
C GLN A 216 -3.33 -5.91 3.91
N ASN A 217 -3.68 -5.58 5.16
CA ASN A 217 -4.62 -4.50 5.48
C ASN A 217 -6.06 -4.64 4.91
N GLY A 218 -6.44 -5.82 4.41
CA GLY A 218 -7.72 -5.99 3.70
C GLY A 218 -7.73 -5.36 2.31
N ASP A 219 -6.53 -5.13 1.75
CA ASP A 219 -6.38 -4.60 0.40
C ASP A 219 -6.83 -5.64 -0.65
N VAL A 220 -7.77 -5.23 -1.50
CA VAL A 220 -8.18 -5.99 -2.70
C VAL A 220 -8.38 -5.05 -3.87
N THR A 221 -8.13 -5.52 -5.08
CA THR A 221 -8.28 -4.73 -6.30
C THR A 221 -9.48 -5.23 -7.10
N GLY A 222 -10.29 -4.30 -7.58
CA GLY A 222 -11.32 -4.56 -8.57
C GLY A 222 -10.83 -4.03 -9.90
N THR A 223 -10.80 -4.85 -10.94
CA THR A 223 -10.49 -4.42 -12.30
C THR A 223 -11.69 -4.68 -13.19
N GLN A 224 -12.06 -3.73 -14.03
CA GLN A 224 -13.06 -3.94 -15.06
C GLN A 224 -12.38 -4.01 -16.43
N ASP A 225 -12.56 -5.13 -17.11
CA ASP A 225 -12.21 -5.28 -18.51
C ASP A 225 -13.32 -4.64 -19.34
N LEU A 226 -12.97 -3.70 -20.22
CA LEU A 226 -13.93 -2.99 -21.04
C LEU A 226 -13.87 -3.46 -22.49
N SER A 227 -15.06 -3.60 -23.08
CA SER A 227 -15.27 -4.05 -24.45
C SER A 227 -14.89 -2.98 -25.50
N ILE A 228 -14.82 -1.73 -25.05
CA ILE A 228 -14.47 -0.53 -25.82
C ILE A 228 -13.16 0.09 -25.32
N LYS A 229 -12.58 0.96 -26.14
CA LYS A 229 -11.46 1.78 -25.66
C LYS A 229 -11.94 2.86 -24.68
N THR A 230 -11.35 2.91 -23.50
CA THR A 230 -11.44 4.04 -22.58
C THR A 230 -10.51 5.16 -23.01
N ARG A 231 -10.87 6.40 -22.65
CA ARG A 231 -10.04 7.57 -22.93
C ARG A 231 -8.75 7.49 -22.09
N PRO A 232 -7.56 7.60 -22.70
CA PRO A 232 -6.28 7.67 -21.96
C PRO A 232 -6.10 8.95 -21.13
N SER A 233 -7.08 9.87 -21.11
CA SER A 233 -6.95 11.18 -20.46
C SER A 233 -8.31 11.82 -20.19
N ASP A 234 -8.82 11.60 -18.98
CA ASP A 234 -9.54 12.61 -18.19
C ASP A 234 -8.99 12.61 -16.74
N GLY A 235 -7.76 12.09 -16.57
CA GLY A 235 -7.10 11.78 -15.31
C GLY A 235 -6.51 12.99 -14.58
N GLY A 236 -7.33 14.01 -14.35
CA GLY A 236 -7.01 14.98 -13.31
C GLY A 236 -6.90 14.29 -11.94
N PRO A 237 -6.16 14.85 -10.99
CA PRO A 237 -5.93 14.26 -9.67
C PRO A 237 -7.19 14.11 -8.79
N GLY A 238 -8.39 14.34 -9.32
CA GLY A 238 -9.64 14.16 -8.57
C GLY A 238 -10.01 12.69 -8.47
N SER A 239 -9.50 11.96 -7.48
CA SER A 239 -10.11 10.69 -7.09
C SER A 239 -11.40 10.94 -6.29
N ALA A 240 -12.39 10.10 -6.53
CA ALA A 240 -13.57 9.98 -5.69
C ALA A 240 -13.55 8.61 -5.04
N ASP A 241 -14.16 8.51 -3.87
CA ASP A 241 -14.31 7.26 -3.18
C ASP A 241 -15.74 7.09 -2.67
N ALA A 242 -16.16 5.84 -2.58
CA ALA A 242 -17.46 5.47 -2.08
C ALA A 242 -17.32 4.35 -1.06
N SER A 243 -18.04 4.51 0.03
CA SER A 243 -18.09 3.64 1.19
C SER A 243 -19.42 2.89 1.17
N PHE A 244 -19.37 1.56 1.15
CA PHE A 244 -20.54 0.68 1.08
C PHE A 244 -20.66 -0.10 2.39
N TYR A 245 -21.79 0.03 3.07
CA TYR A 245 -22.04 -0.59 4.37
C TYR A 245 -23.10 -1.67 4.25
N PHE A 246 -22.86 -2.81 4.89
CA PHE A 246 -23.77 -3.95 4.94
C PHE A 246 -24.42 -4.17 6.32
N VAL A 247 -24.04 -3.32 7.27
CA VAL A 247 -24.70 -3.15 8.55
C VAL A 247 -25.07 -1.68 8.68
N LYS A 248 -26.15 -1.39 9.39
CA LYS A 248 -26.54 -0.02 9.68
C LYS A 248 -25.52 0.59 10.65
N ASP A 249 -24.96 1.73 10.27
CA ASP A 249 -24.05 2.50 11.13
C ASP A 249 -24.58 3.91 11.33
N GLU A 250 -25.22 4.15 12.48
CA GLU A 250 -25.80 5.45 12.84
C GLU A 250 -24.73 6.49 13.21
N SER A 251 -23.46 6.10 13.39
CA SER A 251 -22.38 7.04 13.67
C SER A 251 -22.01 7.90 12.46
N LEU A 252 -22.31 7.42 11.25
CA LEU A 252 -22.08 8.12 9.98
C LEU A 252 -22.96 9.37 9.84
N ASP A 253 -24.06 9.44 10.59
CA ASP A 253 -24.95 10.61 10.61
C ASP A 253 -24.39 11.77 11.45
N GLY A 254 -23.10 11.72 11.81
CA GLY A 254 -22.43 12.73 12.65
C GLY A 254 -22.83 12.67 14.12
N VAL A 255 -23.48 11.57 14.54
CA VAL A 255 -23.96 11.36 15.90
C VAL A 255 -22.89 10.62 16.69
N THR A 256 -22.40 11.21 17.79
CA THR A 256 -21.60 10.48 18.77
C THR A 256 -22.50 9.50 19.52
N LEU A 257 -22.25 8.21 19.34
CA LEU A 257 -23.00 7.15 20.01
C LEU A 257 -22.47 6.96 21.45
N PRO A 258 -23.36 6.71 22.43
CA PRO A 258 -22.97 6.17 23.73
C PRO A 258 -22.22 4.83 23.62
N ASP A 259 -21.37 4.51 24.60
CA ASP A 259 -20.52 3.31 24.59
C ASP A 259 -21.31 1.99 24.40
N ASP A 260 -22.48 1.86 25.01
CA ASP A 260 -23.34 0.68 24.88
C ASP A 260 -23.87 0.50 23.44
N LYS A 261 -24.17 1.61 22.76
CA LYS A 261 -24.59 1.59 21.35
C LYS A 261 -23.42 1.33 20.41
N LEU A 262 -22.23 1.85 20.72
CA LEU A 262 -21.00 1.53 19.97
C LEU A 262 -20.68 0.03 20.06
N GLU A 263 -20.77 -0.54 21.27
CA GLU A 263 -20.56 -1.98 21.49
C GLU A 263 -21.59 -2.83 20.74
N ALA A 264 -22.86 -2.39 20.71
CA ALA A 264 -23.91 -3.05 19.95
C ALA A 264 -23.65 -3.01 18.44
N ALA A 265 -23.25 -1.86 17.88
CA ALA A 265 -22.90 -1.72 16.47
C ALA A 265 -21.65 -2.54 16.09
N PHE A 266 -20.65 -2.58 16.97
CA PHE A 266 -19.50 -3.46 16.84
C PHE A 266 -19.91 -4.94 16.81
N SER A 267 -20.72 -5.37 17.77
CA SER A 267 -21.23 -6.74 17.85
C SER A 267 -22.03 -7.13 16.60
N GLN A 268 -22.90 -6.23 16.12
CA GLN A 268 -23.65 -6.44 14.88
C GLN A 268 -22.73 -6.61 13.66
N SER A 269 -21.65 -5.83 13.57
CA SER A 269 -20.64 -5.97 12.51
C SER A 269 -19.96 -7.34 12.58
N ILE A 270 -19.59 -7.79 13.78
CA ILE A 270 -18.98 -9.10 14.00
C ILE A 270 -19.95 -10.22 13.59
N ASP A 271 -21.20 -10.15 14.02
CA ASP A 271 -22.23 -11.14 13.71
C ASP A 271 -22.51 -11.20 12.20
N TYR A 272 -22.57 -10.03 11.53
CA TYR A 272 -22.68 -9.95 10.08
C TYR A 272 -21.50 -10.64 9.39
N MET A 273 -20.26 -10.32 9.80
CA MET A 273 -19.07 -10.90 9.18
C MET A 273 -19.03 -12.42 9.36
N LYS A 274 -19.42 -12.94 10.52
CA LYS A 274 -19.52 -14.39 10.76
C LYS A 274 -20.59 -15.04 9.87
N ALA A 275 -21.80 -14.49 9.85
CA ALA A 275 -22.95 -15.08 9.18
C ALA A 275 -22.83 -15.02 7.64
N ASN A 276 -22.30 -13.93 7.10
CA ASN A 276 -22.29 -13.67 5.66
C ASN A 276 -20.94 -13.95 4.99
N LYS A 277 -19.94 -14.33 5.79
CA LYS A 277 -18.57 -14.54 5.32
C LYS A 277 -17.99 -13.35 4.54
N SER A 278 -18.39 -12.12 4.88
CA SER A 278 -18.10 -10.89 4.14
C SER A 278 -17.78 -9.77 5.12
N ALA A 279 -16.96 -8.79 4.72
CA ALA A 279 -16.78 -7.58 5.50
C ALA A 279 -18.12 -6.86 5.72
N SER A 280 -18.31 -6.24 6.88
CA SER A 280 -19.49 -5.40 7.18
C SER A 280 -19.44 -4.04 6.48
N PHE A 281 -18.30 -3.70 5.90
CA PHE A 281 -18.02 -2.44 5.22
C PHE A 281 -16.91 -2.61 4.18
N ILE A 282 -17.00 -1.92 3.04
CA ILE A 282 -15.90 -1.78 2.07
C ILE A 282 -15.83 -0.37 1.47
N ARG A 283 -14.61 0.16 1.32
CA ARG A 283 -14.35 1.43 0.63
C ARG A 283 -13.78 1.15 -0.76
N LEU A 284 -14.44 1.67 -1.79
CA LEU A 284 -13.97 1.70 -3.18
C LEU A 284 -13.38 3.07 -3.47
N MET A 285 -12.09 3.10 -3.84
CA MET A 285 -11.46 4.30 -4.37
C MET A 285 -11.28 4.16 -5.88
N LEU A 286 -11.87 5.07 -6.65
CA LEU A 286 -11.60 5.16 -8.07
C LEU A 286 -10.31 5.94 -8.30
N TYR A 287 -9.34 5.29 -8.92
CA TYR A 287 -8.17 5.96 -9.46
C TYR A 287 -8.38 6.28 -10.94
N PRO A 288 -7.97 7.47 -11.42
CA PRO A 288 -7.92 7.74 -12.85
C PRO A 288 -7.00 6.72 -13.52
N ALA A 289 -7.45 6.17 -14.66
CA ALA A 289 -6.72 5.14 -15.40
C ALA A 289 -5.33 5.63 -15.83
N TRP A 290 -4.37 4.69 -15.84
CA TRP A 290 -2.98 4.92 -16.25
C TRP A 290 -2.89 5.50 -17.66
N TYR A 291 -2.08 6.56 -17.83
CA TYR A 291 -1.78 7.13 -19.15
C TYR A 291 -1.13 6.13 -20.12
N ASP A 292 -0.37 5.14 -19.62
CA ASP A 292 0.45 4.26 -20.47
C ASP A 292 0.05 2.76 -20.50
N GLU A 293 -0.88 2.30 -19.66
CA GLU A 293 -1.00 0.84 -19.42
C GLU A 293 -2.27 0.17 -19.98
N ALA A 294 -3.37 0.89 -20.24
CA ALA A 294 -4.58 0.23 -20.74
C ALA A 294 -5.54 1.17 -21.48
N ASP A 295 -5.68 0.95 -22.79
CA ASP A 295 -6.74 1.58 -23.57
C ASP A 295 -8.14 1.03 -23.19
N ASN A 296 -8.28 0.03 -22.31
CA ASN A 296 -9.57 -0.66 -22.03
C ASN A 296 -9.67 -1.34 -20.65
N LEU A 297 -8.85 -0.95 -19.67
CA LEU A 297 -8.95 -1.44 -18.28
C LEU A 297 -9.30 -0.30 -17.35
N GLN A 298 -10.02 -0.64 -16.29
CA GLN A 298 -10.29 0.27 -15.19
C GLN A 298 -9.98 -0.38 -13.85
N ASN A 299 -9.21 0.32 -13.02
CA ASN A 299 -8.80 -0.19 -11.70
C ASN A 299 -9.50 0.59 -10.58
N THR A 300 -10.09 -0.14 -9.64
CA THR A 300 -10.50 0.37 -8.33
C THR A 300 -9.65 -0.30 -7.26
N TYR A 301 -9.15 0.51 -6.33
CA TYR A 301 -8.48 0.00 -5.15
C TYR A 301 -9.45 -0.01 -3.99
N ASN A 302 -9.41 -1.07 -3.20
CA ASN A 302 -10.43 -1.29 -2.20
C ASN A 302 -9.79 -1.77 -0.91
N MET A 303 -10.36 -1.31 0.19
CA MET A 303 -9.97 -1.71 1.53
C MET A 303 -11.23 -2.04 2.32
N SER A 304 -11.16 -3.12 3.11
CA SER A 304 -12.21 -3.49 4.04
C SER A 304 -11.63 -3.94 5.36
N VAL A 305 -12.52 -4.16 6.34
CA VAL A 305 -12.17 -4.88 7.56
C VAL A 305 -12.33 -6.38 7.32
N CYS A 306 -11.40 -7.19 7.81
CA CYS A 306 -11.52 -8.65 7.84
C CYS A 306 -11.74 -9.09 9.29
N TYR A 307 -12.70 -9.98 9.53
CA TYR A 307 -12.94 -10.57 10.84
C TYR A 307 -11.75 -11.42 11.30
N GLN A 308 -11.20 -12.20 10.37
CA GLN A 308 -10.01 -13.02 10.55
C GLN A 308 -9.00 -12.58 9.48
N PRO A 309 -8.01 -11.75 9.80
CA PRO A 309 -7.04 -11.29 8.82
C PRO A 309 -6.00 -12.34 8.42
N ALA A 310 -6.10 -13.58 8.95
CA ALA A 310 -5.20 -14.71 8.71
C ALA A 310 -3.72 -14.30 8.65
N PRO A 311 -3.16 -13.89 9.80
CA PRO A 311 -1.89 -13.19 9.80
C PRO A 311 -0.76 -14.02 9.20
N GLY A 312 -0.04 -13.43 8.25
CA GLY A 312 1.19 -13.98 7.74
C GLY A 312 2.31 -13.99 8.78
N GLU A 313 3.36 -14.71 8.43
CA GLU A 313 4.57 -14.83 9.23
C GLU A 313 5.82 -14.95 8.38
N PHE A 314 6.95 -14.49 8.91
CA PHE A 314 8.26 -14.67 8.29
C PHE A 314 8.84 -16.02 8.70
N LEU A 315 9.09 -16.88 7.72
CA LEU A 315 9.62 -18.22 7.88
C LEU A 315 11.04 -18.30 7.31
N VAL A 316 11.83 -19.23 7.83
CA VAL A 316 13.15 -19.51 7.26
C VAL A 316 12.96 -20.03 5.83
N ASP A 317 13.62 -19.39 4.87
CA ASP A 317 13.66 -19.88 3.50
C ASP A 317 14.46 -21.19 3.46
N ALA A 318 13.78 -22.30 3.15
CA ALA A 318 14.38 -23.63 3.10
C ALA A 318 15.53 -23.74 2.09
N ALA A 319 15.56 -22.92 1.03
CA ALA A 319 16.65 -22.90 0.05
C ALA A 319 17.91 -22.16 0.58
N SER A 320 17.73 -21.19 1.48
CA SER A 320 18.83 -20.38 2.03
C SER A 320 19.76 -21.19 2.95
N ALA A 321 19.18 -22.07 3.77
CA ALA A 321 19.91 -22.90 4.72
C ALA A 321 20.85 -23.92 4.05
N ASN A 322 20.51 -24.35 2.83
CA ASN A 322 21.23 -25.41 2.12
C ASN A 322 22.39 -24.90 1.25
N SER A 323 22.43 -23.61 0.92
CA SER A 323 23.36 -23.05 -0.08
C SER A 323 24.45 -22.15 0.52
N SER A 324 24.12 -21.36 1.55
CA SER A 324 25.04 -20.34 2.09
C SER A 324 25.41 -20.52 3.57
N GLY A 325 24.70 -21.41 4.29
CA GLY A 325 24.78 -21.51 5.76
C GLY A 325 24.15 -20.32 6.51
N ARG A 326 23.75 -19.26 5.80
CA ARG A 326 22.99 -18.13 6.32
C ARG A 326 21.49 -18.42 6.23
N LYS A 327 20.78 -18.22 7.33
CA LYS A 327 19.31 -18.25 7.36
C LYS A 327 18.78 -16.93 6.81
N VAL A 328 17.98 -17.01 5.77
CA VAL A 328 17.18 -15.89 5.22
C VAL A 328 15.72 -16.11 5.61
N TYR A 329 14.97 -15.04 5.83
CA TYR A 329 13.57 -15.11 6.22
C TYR A 329 12.67 -14.48 5.15
N SER A 330 11.70 -15.26 4.68
CA SER A 330 10.74 -14.86 3.65
C SER A 330 9.34 -14.83 4.24
N LEU A 331 8.53 -13.88 3.77
CA LEU A 331 7.14 -13.78 4.17
C LEU A 331 6.35 -14.98 3.62
N TYR A 332 5.71 -15.71 4.52
CA TYR A 332 4.60 -16.60 4.22
C TYR A 332 3.29 -15.88 4.54
N TYR A 333 2.40 -15.84 3.56
CA TYR A 333 1.01 -15.40 3.76
C TYR A 333 0.08 -16.50 3.27
N PRO A 334 -0.94 -16.88 4.04
CA PRO A 334 -1.86 -17.93 3.63
C PRO A 334 -2.58 -17.56 2.34
N ASN A 335 -2.80 -18.57 1.49
CA ASN A 335 -3.63 -18.39 0.31
C ASN A 335 -5.05 -18.02 0.73
N THR A 336 -5.64 -17.05 0.03
CA THR A 336 -7.07 -16.76 0.19
C THR A 336 -7.86 -17.92 -0.44
N PRO A 337 -8.78 -18.57 0.28
CA PRO A 337 -9.59 -19.66 -0.25
C PRO A 337 -10.36 -19.26 -1.51
N VAL A 338 -10.66 -20.24 -2.37
CA VAL A 338 -11.39 -20.02 -3.62
C VAL A 338 -12.77 -20.68 -3.48
N GLU A 339 -13.86 -19.92 -3.63
CA GLU A 339 -15.25 -20.41 -3.73
C GLU A 339 -15.84 -21.10 -2.47
N PRO A 340 -17.18 -21.26 -2.35
CA PRO A 340 -17.84 -21.65 -1.09
C PRO A 340 -17.71 -23.14 -0.75
N ASP A 341 -17.05 -23.96 -1.57
CA ASP A 341 -16.86 -25.40 -1.32
C ASP A 341 -15.75 -25.69 -0.29
N ASP A 342 -14.84 -24.74 -0.07
CA ASP A 342 -13.93 -24.75 1.07
C ASP A 342 -14.59 -23.91 2.18
N GLU A 343 -15.47 -24.51 2.98
CA GLU A 343 -16.06 -23.87 4.16
C GLU A 343 -15.18 -24.09 5.41
N PRO A 344 -14.17 -23.25 5.71
CA PRO A 344 -13.66 -23.21 7.05
C PRO A 344 -14.77 -22.64 7.94
N GLU A 345 -15.28 -23.45 8.88
CA GLU A 345 -16.15 -22.94 9.94
C GLU A 345 -15.41 -21.83 10.70
N ARG A 346 -15.98 -20.63 10.71
CA ARG A 346 -15.42 -19.48 11.44
C ARG A 346 -15.66 -19.65 12.93
N THR A 347 -14.76 -20.37 13.59
CA THR A 347 -14.92 -20.71 15.01
C THR A 347 -14.33 -19.64 15.94
N GLU A 348 -13.15 -19.07 15.61
CA GLU A 348 -12.42 -18.16 16.51
C GLU A 348 -11.69 -17.02 15.77
N VAL A 349 -11.48 -15.86 16.42
CA VAL A 349 -10.68 -14.76 15.85
C VAL A 349 -9.22 -15.20 15.69
N GLY A 350 -8.65 -15.02 14.49
CA GLY A 350 -7.25 -15.34 14.20
C GLY A 350 -7.01 -16.65 13.45
N ASP A 351 -8.05 -17.30 12.93
CA ASP A 351 -7.89 -18.44 12.02
C ASP A 351 -7.02 -18.06 10.80
N ILE A 352 -6.07 -18.93 10.48
CA ILE A 352 -4.97 -18.66 9.56
C ILE A 352 -5.33 -18.94 8.09
N ASN A 353 -6.57 -19.35 7.80
CA ASN A 353 -6.93 -19.91 6.50
C ASN A 353 -7.88 -19.06 5.66
N VAL A 354 -8.15 -17.80 6.03
CA VAL A 354 -9.15 -16.99 5.29
C VAL A 354 -8.58 -15.77 4.56
N GLY A 355 -7.31 -15.41 4.76
CA GLY A 355 -6.64 -14.31 4.05
C GLY A 355 -7.44 -13.00 4.05
N VAL A 356 -7.74 -12.51 2.85
CA VAL A 356 -8.58 -11.31 2.62
C VAL A 356 -9.97 -11.67 2.08
N LEU A 357 -10.48 -12.88 2.38
CA LEU A 357 -11.74 -13.40 1.84
C LEU A 357 -12.94 -12.49 2.14
N ASP A 358 -12.99 -11.90 3.34
CA ASP A 358 -14.04 -10.94 3.71
C ASP A 358 -14.07 -9.73 2.75
N SER A 359 -12.89 -9.20 2.40
CA SER A 359 -12.72 -8.12 1.44
C SER A 359 -13.13 -8.53 0.03
N VAL A 360 -12.75 -9.73 -0.39
CA VAL A 360 -13.10 -10.29 -1.71
C VAL A 360 -14.62 -10.43 -1.85
N ASN A 361 -15.28 -10.97 -0.82
CA ASN A 361 -16.74 -11.17 -0.83
C ASN A 361 -17.50 -9.85 -0.79
N ALA A 362 -17.06 -8.90 0.05
CA ALA A 362 -17.65 -7.57 0.10
C ALA A 362 -17.52 -6.84 -1.24
N LEU A 363 -16.32 -6.86 -1.86
CA LEU A 363 -16.10 -6.26 -3.18
C LEU A 363 -16.97 -6.93 -4.25
N THR A 364 -17.04 -8.26 -4.24
CA THR A 364 -17.86 -9.02 -5.21
C THR A 364 -19.33 -8.61 -5.12
N THR A 365 -19.86 -8.47 -3.91
CA THR A 365 -21.24 -8.02 -3.66
C THR A 365 -21.49 -6.61 -4.20
N VAL A 366 -20.57 -5.67 -3.95
CA VAL A 366 -20.67 -4.30 -4.47
C VAL A 366 -20.63 -4.30 -5.99
N LEU A 367 -19.67 -4.98 -6.62
CA LEU A 367 -19.53 -5.02 -8.07
C LEU A 367 -20.71 -5.71 -8.76
N THR A 368 -21.29 -6.74 -8.13
CA THR A 368 -22.51 -7.40 -8.62
C THR A 368 -23.70 -6.43 -8.60
N THR A 369 -23.93 -5.75 -7.47
CA THR A 369 -25.00 -4.75 -7.36
C THR A 369 -24.78 -3.60 -8.34
N TRP A 370 -23.53 -3.15 -8.47
CA TRP A 370 -23.12 -2.12 -9.41
C TRP A 370 -23.49 -2.49 -10.85
N GLY A 371 -23.14 -3.70 -11.29
CA GLY A 371 -23.48 -4.21 -12.61
C GLY A 371 -24.99 -4.27 -12.85
N GLN A 372 -25.77 -4.77 -11.89
CA GLN A 372 -27.23 -4.86 -12.00
C GLN A 372 -27.91 -3.50 -12.08
N VAL A 373 -27.49 -2.53 -11.27
CA VAL A 373 -28.07 -1.18 -11.22
C VAL A 373 -27.69 -0.34 -12.44
N ASN A 374 -26.44 -0.49 -12.91
CA ASN A 374 -25.90 0.31 -14.00
C ASN A 374 -25.98 -0.36 -15.38
N ALA A 375 -26.53 -1.58 -15.47
CA ALA A 375 -26.78 -2.28 -16.71
C ALA A 375 -27.55 -1.39 -17.71
N SER A 376 -27.10 -1.40 -18.97
CA SER A 376 -27.73 -0.64 -20.04
C SER A 376 -28.94 -1.35 -20.63
N LYS A 377 -29.03 -2.69 -20.46
CA LYS A 377 -30.10 -3.55 -20.97
C LYS A 377 -30.45 -4.65 -19.96
N GLU A 378 -31.71 -5.08 -19.98
CA GLU A 378 -32.18 -6.21 -19.19
C GLU A 378 -31.43 -7.50 -19.59
N GLY A 379 -30.92 -8.24 -18.59
CA GLY A 379 -30.11 -9.45 -18.80
C GLY A 379 -28.61 -9.21 -19.04
N GLU A 380 -28.16 -7.94 -19.10
CA GLU A 380 -26.74 -7.60 -19.03
C GLU A 380 -26.24 -7.79 -17.60
N SER A 381 -25.30 -8.72 -17.40
CA SER A 381 -24.64 -8.95 -16.12
C SER A 381 -23.15 -9.14 -16.34
N LEU A 382 -22.35 -8.47 -15.50
CA LEU A 382 -20.90 -8.56 -15.54
C LEU A 382 -20.49 -9.91 -14.98
N THR A 383 -19.68 -10.66 -15.73
CA THR A 383 -19.23 -11.99 -15.29
C THR A 383 -18.06 -11.81 -14.32
N ARG A 384 -18.16 -12.44 -13.15
CA ARG A 384 -17.07 -12.54 -12.18
C ARG A 384 -15.97 -13.42 -12.77
N ARG A 385 -14.75 -12.89 -12.89
CA ARG A 385 -13.57 -13.71 -13.13
C ARG A 385 -12.77 -13.86 -11.85
N ASN A 386 -12.78 -15.06 -11.27
CA ASN A 386 -11.84 -15.43 -10.22
C ASN A 386 -10.48 -15.73 -10.84
N GLY A 387 -9.44 -15.04 -10.37
CA GLY A 387 -8.08 -15.33 -10.77
C GLY A 387 -7.09 -14.36 -10.12
N PRO A 388 -5.81 -14.75 -9.98
CA PRO A 388 -4.79 -13.81 -9.56
C PRO A 388 -4.75 -12.64 -10.56
N LEU A 389 -4.61 -11.41 -10.05
CA LEU A 389 -4.06 -10.34 -10.89
C LEU A 389 -2.70 -10.85 -11.36
N THR A 390 -2.49 -10.96 -12.66
CA THR A 390 -1.14 -11.09 -13.21
C THR A 390 -0.45 -9.73 -13.13
N TYR A 391 -0.23 -9.26 -11.90
CA TYR A 391 0.62 -8.13 -11.60
C TYR A 391 2.07 -8.60 -11.76
N ARG A 392 2.73 -8.18 -12.84
CA ARG A 392 4.13 -8.56 -13.15
C ARG A 392 5.16 -7.74 -12.36
N GLY A 393 4.80 -7.27 -11.17
CA GLY A 393 5.62 -6.41 -10.32
C GLY A 393 5.72 -4.97 -10.84
N PRO A 394 6.50 -4.11 -10.15
CA PRO A 394 6.99 -2.90 -10.78
C PRO A 394 7.78 -3.33 -12.01
N LEU A 395 7.30 -2.99 -13.20
CA LEU A 395 8.09 -3.19 -14.40
C LEU A 395 9.42 -2.47 -14.20
N PRO A 396 10.55 -3.08 -14.59
CA PRO A 396 11.79 -2.33 -14.71
C PRO A 396 11.48 -1.07 -15.53
N ALA A 397 11.92 0.10 -15.09
CA ALA A 397 11.70 1.39 -15.77
C ALA A 397 12.12 1.41 -17.26
N LEU A 398 12.71 0.32 -17.75
CA LEU A 398 13.15 0.06 -19.11
C LEU A 398 12.08 -0.61 -20.01
N GLN A 399 11.00 -1.16 -19.48
CA GLN A 399 9.92 -1.77 -20.27
C GLN A 399 8.56 -1.29 -19.78
N SER A 400 8.04 -0.22 -20.38
CA SER A 400 6.64 0.17 -20.20
C SER A 400 5.70 -1.00 -20.55
N THR A 401 4.65 -1.19 -19.74
CA THR A 401 3.48 -2.08 -19.98
C THR A 401 2.86 -1.92 -21.36
N ARG A 402 3.14 -0.81 -22.07
CA ARG A 402 2.77 -0.57 -23.47
C ARG A 402 3.05 -1.77 -24.38
N LEU A 403 4.04 -2.60 -24.07
CA LEU A 403 4.37 -3.81 -24.84
C LEU A 403 3.48 -5.02 -24.53
N HIS A 404 2.83 -5.06 -23.36
CA HIS A 404 2.14 -6.24 -22.84
C HIS A 404 0.62 -6.19 -22.93
N HIS A 405 -0.02 -5.03 -23.14
CA HIS A 405 -1.48 -4.96 -23.34
C HIS A 405 -1.91 -4.19 -24.60
N SER A 406 -2.85 -4.85 -25.31
CA SER A 406 -3.69 -4.49 -26.47
C SER A 406 -3.08 -3.77 -27.68
N ARG A 407 -2.05 -2.92 -27.56
CA ARG A 407 -1.47 -2.16 -28.68
C ARG A 407 -0.57 -2.98 -29.61
N SER A 408 -0.12 -4.17 -29.20
CA SER A 408 0.82 -5.01 -29.96
C SER A 408 0.19 -6.23 -30.65
N LEU A 409 -1.08 -6.54 -30.40
CA LEU A 409 -1.77 -7.63 -31.12
C LEU A 409 -2.44 -7.09 -32.38
N LYS A 410 -1.90 -7.46 -33.55
CA LYS A 410 -2.42 -7.14 -34.90
C LYS A 410 -3.88 -7.57 -35.18
N GLY A 411 -4.62 -8.09 -34.19
CA GLY A 411 -5.99 -8.58 -34.29
C GLY A 411 -6.86 -8.30 -33.06
N TRP A 412 -6.56 -7.25 -32.28
CA TRP A 412 -7.49 -6.78 -31.25
C TRP A 412 -8.73 -6.15 -31.91
N ASP A 413 -9.90 -6.74 -31.66
CA ASP A 413 -11.19 -6.34 -32.21
C ASP A 413 -12.08 -5.80 -31.06
N PRO A 414 -12.54 -4.53 -31.11
CA PRO A 414 -13.50 -4.02 -30.14
C PRO A 414 -14.76 -4.89 -30.09
N ASN A 415 -15.32 -5.12 -28.89
CA ASN A 415 -16.48 -5.99 -28.62
C ASN A 415 -16.24 -7.51 -28.60
N ARG A 416 -14.99 -8.00 -28.59
CA ARG A 416 -14.71 -9.46 -28.52
C ARG A 416 -14.67 -10.04 -27.10
N VAL A 417 -14.45 -9.21 -26.08
CA VAL A 417 -14.44 -9.60 -24.66
C VAL A 417 -15.69 -9.01 -24.01
N LYS A 418 -16.46 -9.85 -23.29
CA LYS A 418 -17.55 -9.35 -22.45
C LYS A 418 -16.95 -8.45 -21.37
N GLU A 419 -17.69 -7.43 -20.96
CA GLU A 419 -17.26 -6.64 -19.81
C GLU A 419 -17.32 -7.54 -18.56
N GLU A 420 -16.21 -7.58 -17.83
CA GLU A 420 -16.03 -8.46 -16.68
C GLU A 420 -15.39 -7.69 -15.53
N PHE A 421 -15.88 -7.93 -14.33
CA PHE A 421 -15.19 -7.49 -13.12
C PHE A 421 -14.28 -8.63 -12.63
N VAL A 422 -13.01 -8.30 -12.48
CA VAL A 422 -11.98 -9.15 -11.90
C VAL A 422 -11.71 -8.65 -10.49
N VAL A 423 -11.99 -9.49 -9.50
CA VAL A 423 -11.54 -9.25 -8.12
C VAL A 423 -10.23 -9.97 -7.93
N ALA A 424 -9.22 -9.23 -7.50
CA ALA A 424 -7.89 -9.75 -7.30
C ALA A 424 -7.33 -9.40 -5.91
N TYR A 425 -6.54 -10.33 -5.41
CA TYR A 425 -6.00 -10.38 -4.05
C TYR A 425 -4.52 -10.76 -4.10
N GLY A 426 -3.80 -10.58 -2.98
CA GLY A 426 -2.37 -10.89 -2.87
C GLY A 426 -1.42 -9.76 -3.28
N VAL A 427 -1.95 -8.57 -3.57
CA VAL A 427 -1.17 -7.33 -3.74
C VAL A 427 -1.63 -6.35 -2.68
N THR A 428 -0.68 -5.75 -1.96
CA THR A 428 -0.95 -4.73 -0.93
C THR A 428 0.02 -3.57 -1.10
N ALA A 429 -0.52 -2.35 -1.10
CA ALA A 429 0.28 -1.14 -0.96
C ALA A 429 0.51 -0.79 0.53
N HIS A 430 -0.18 -1.48 1.44
CA HIS A 430 -0.23 -1.19 2.86
C HIS A 430 0.17 -2.40 3.72
N PRO A 431 1.35 -3.00 3.52
CA PRO A 431 1.80 -4.12 4.36
C PRO A 431 2.04 -3.65 5.80
N LEU A 432 1.50 -4.40 6.76
CA LEU A 432 1.59 -4.10 8.20
C LEU A 432 2.01 -5.34 8.98
N GLY A 433 2.49 -5.15 10.21
CA GLY A 433 2.83 -6.24 11.13
C GLY A 433 4.24 -6.80 10.97
N GLY A 434 4.54 -7.86 11.73
CA GLY A 434 5.88 -8.43 11.82
C GLY A 434 6.68 -7.97 13.04
N CYS A 435 6.38 -6.85 13.68
CA CYS A 435 7.03 -6.40 14.93
C CYS A 435 6.02 -5.78 15.92
N VAL A 436 4.87 -6.42 16.09
CA VAL A 436 3.71 -5.87 16.81
C VAL A 436 4.01 -5.38 18.24
N LEU A 437 3.47 -4.20 18.56
CA LEU A 437 3.52 -3.57 19.88
C LEU A 437 2.92 -4.48 20.98
N GLY A 438 3.58 -4.55 22.13
CA GLY A 438 3.17 -5.39 23.25
C GLY A 438 3.40 -6.89 23.05
N LYS A 439 3.97 -7.32 21.91
CA LYS A 439 4.29 -8.71 21.59
C LYS A 439 5.76 -8.88 21.21
N ALA A 440 6.15 -8.36 20.04
CA ALA A 440 7.52 -8.38 19.55
C ALA A 440 8.32 -7.17 20.08
N CYS A 441 7.62 -6.05 20.29
CA CYS A 441 8.17 -4.82 20.84
C CYS A 441 7.41 -4.41 22.12
N THR A 442 7.97 -3.48 22.89
CA THR A 442 7.24 -2.77 23.95
C THR A 442 6.10 -1.92 23.36
N LYS A 443 5.34 -1.23 24.20
CA LYS A 443 4.30 -0.28 23.76
C LYS A 443 4.85 0.95 23.00
N HIS A 444 6.17 1.09 22.90
CA HIS A 444 6.85 2.24 22.31
C HIS A 444 7.90 1.83 21.26
N GLY A 445 7.81 0.60 20.74
CA GLY A 445 8.66 0.14 19.64
C GLY A 445 10.04 -0.40 20.06
N GLN A 446 10.38 -0.48 21.35
CA GLN A 446 11.65 -1.13 21.75
C GLN A 446 11.55 -2.65 21.58
N VAL A 447 12.54 -3.27 20.95
CA VAL A 447 12.55 -4.71 20.67
C VAL A 447 12.60 -5.53 21.96
N LEU A 448 11.86 -6.64 22.00
CA LEU A 448 11.88 -7.60 23.10
C LEU A 448 12.73 -8.83 22.77
N GLY A 449 13.52 -9.28 23.74
CA GLY A 449 14.26 -10.54 23.71
C GLY A 449 13.34 -11.74 23.91
N ALA A 450 13.89 -12.94 23.69
CA ALA A 450 13.18 -14.21 23.91
C ALA A 450 12.75 -14.40 25.38
N ASP A 451 13.43 -13.74 26.31
CA ASP A 451 13.11 -13.70 27.74
C ASP A 451 12.04 -12.65 28.12
N GLY A 452 11.49 -11.94 27.12
CA GLY A 452 10.51 -10.87 27.31
C GLY A 452 11.09 -9.56 27.84
N LYS A 453 12.41 -9.46 28.02
CA LYS A 453 13.06 -8.20 28.44
C LYS A 453 13.34 -7.32 27.23
N ARG A 454 13.54 -6.04 27.50
CA ARG A 454 13.91 -5.04 26.49
C ARG A 454 15.33 -5.31 26.00
N VAL A 455 15.54 -5.26 24.69
CA VAL A 455 16.87 -5.22 24.09
C VAL A 455 17.36 -3.77 24.14
N PRO A 456 18.41 -3.44 24.91
CA PRO A 456 18.87 -2.06 25.06
C PRO A 456 19.35 -1.49 23.71
N GLY A 457 18.96 -0.26 23.37
CA GLY A 457 19.41 0.40 22.15
C GLY A 457 18.80 -0.12 20.84
N LEU A 458 17.88 -1.09 20.86
CA LEU A 458 17.27 -1.66 19.66
C LEU A 458 15.77 -1.33 19.58
N TYR A 459 15.36 -0.65 18.53
CA TYR A 459 13.99 -0.14 18.36
C TYR A 459 13.45 -0.42 16.95
N VAL A 460 12.13 -0.44 16.82
CA VAL A 460 11.37 -0.51 15.58
C VAL A 460 10.39 0.67 15.56
N VAL A 461 10.36 1.43 14.47
CA VAL A 461 9.43 2.54 14.27
C VAL A 461 9.01 2.59 12.79
N ASP A 462 8.04 1.77 12.42
CA ASP A 462 7.40 1.74 11.10
C ASP A 462 6.05 0.99 11.16
N GLY A 463 5.45 0.68 10.00
CA GLY A 463 4.18 -0.05 9.91
C GLY A 463 4.22 -1.49 10.45
N SER A 464 5.39 -2.06 10.72
CA SER A 464 5.49 -3.40 11.32
C SER A 464 4.98 -3.47 12.76
N LEU A 465 4.87 -2.32 13.43
CA LEU A 465 4.34 -2.18 14.78
C LEU A 465 2.82 -2.43 14.88
N ILE A 466 2.10 -2.27 13.77
CA ILE A 466 0.63 -2.38 13.70
C ILE A 466 0.25 -3.80 13.27
N PRO A 467 -0.60 -4.52 14.01
CA PRO A 467 -0.94 -5.91 13.68
C PRO A 467 -1.87 -5.99 12.46
N GLY A 468 -1.32 -6.34 11.29
CA GLY A 468 -2.04 -6.80 10.11
C GLY A 468 -2.89 -5.78 9.34
N SER A 469 -3.64 -4.91 10.02
CA SER A 469 -4.56 -3.94 9.40
C SER A 469 -4.76 -2.69 10.26
N THR A 470 -5.07 -1.57 9.62
CA THR A 470 -5.56 -0.32 10.21
C THR A 470 -7.09 -0.17 10.12
N GLY A 471 -7.82 -1.23 9.77
CA GLY A 471 -9.28 -1.24 9.76
C GLY A 471 -9.88 -0.28 8.73
N ALA A 472 -9.39 -0.33 7.49
CA ALA A 472 -9.76 0.58 6.40
C ALA A 472 -9.48 2.08 6.64
N ALA A 473 -8.85 2.46 7.76
CA ALA A 473 -8.28 3.79 7.96
C ALA A 473 -7.01 3.98 7.12
N THR A 474 -6.73 5.21 6.71
CA THR A 474 -5.53 5.57 5.91
C THR A 474 -4.24 5.12 6.61
N PRO A 475 -3.52 4.11 6.08
CA PRO A 475 -2.40 3.49 6.80
C PRO A 475 -1.25 4.46 7.06
N ALA A 476 -0.96 5.36 6.12
CA ALA A 476 0.09 6.36 6.27
C ALA A 476 -0.11 7.25 7.50
N TRP A 477 -1.36 7.66 7.80
CA TRP A 477 -1.66 8.48 8.98
C TRP A 477 -1.57 7.69 10.27
N THR A 478 -2.06 6.45 10.28
CA THR A 478 -1.95 5.60 11.46
C THR A 478 -0.49 5.26 11.77
N ILE A 479 0.32 4.94 10.76
CA ILE A 479 1.76 4.70 10.91
C ILE A 479 2.46 5.95 11.43
N ALA A 480 2.17 7.12 10.86
CA ALA A 480 2.73 8.38 11.33
C ALA A 480 2.38 8.66 12.81
N ALA A 481 1.11 8.51 13.18
CA ALA A 481 0.66 8.72 14.57
C ALA A 481 1.33 7.73 15.55
N VAL A 482 1.45 6.46 15.18
CA VAL A 482 2.16 5.46 15.98
C VAL A 482 3.65 5.79 16.09
N ALA A 483 4.28 6.23 14.99
CA ALA A 483 5.68 6.63 14.97
C ALA A 483 5.93 7.84 15.86
N GLU A 484 5.13 8.90 15.74
CA GLU A 484 5.21 10.09 16.61
C GLU A 484 5.03 9.72 18.09
N TYR A 485 4.05 8.88 18.40
CA TYR A 485 3.81 8.42 19.76
C TYR A 485 5.01 7.65 20.31
N CYS A 486 5.57 6.71 19.55
CA CYS A 486 6.75 5.96 19.94
C CYS A 486 7.95 6.89 20.15
N MET A 487 8.25 7.76 19.17
CA MET A 487 9.37 8.71 19.24
C MET A 487 9.26 9.65 20.43
N THR A 488 8.06 10.15 20.76
CA THR A 488 7.83 10.99 21.95
C THR A 488 8.22 10.29 23.26
N LYS A 489 8.12 8.96 23.31
CA LYS A 489 8.47 8.17 24.50
C LYS A 489 9.94 7.76 24.49
N ILE A 490 10.45 7.24 23.37
CA ILE A 490 11.82 6.72 23.29
C ILE A 490 12.88 7.82 23.14
N ALA A 491 12.53 9.02 22.66
CA ALA A 491 13.48 10.15 22.54
C ALA A 491 14.18 10.44 23.87
N LYS A 492 13.46 10.30 24.99
CA LYS A 492 13.99 10.49 26.35
C LYS A 492 15.06 9.47 26.73
N ASP A 493 14.99 8.27 26.15
CA ASP A 493 15.91 7.18 26.43
C ASP A 493 17.15 7.23 25.52
N ILE A 494 17.03 7.82 24.31
CA ILE A 494 18.09 7.81 23.30
C ILE A 494 18.91 9.12 23.23
N VAL A 495 18.33 10.27 23.61
CA VAL A 495 19.01 11.57 23.50
C VAL A 495 19.84 11.90 24.75
N GLY A 496 19.49 11.33 25.92
CA GLY A 496 20.14 11.65 27.19
C GLY A 496 19.63 12.95 27.79
#